data_AF-A0A3A8KRQ9-F1
#
_entry.id   AF-A0A3A8KRQ9-F1
#
_cell.length_a   1.000
_cell.length_b   1.000
_cell.length_c   1.000
_cell.angle_alpha   90.00
_cell.angle_beta   90.00
_cell.angle_gamma   90.00
#
_symmetry.space_group_name_H-M   'P 1'
#
loop_
_entity.id
_entity.type
_entity.pdbx_description
1 polymer ?
#
loop_
_entity_poly.entity_id
_entity_poly.type
_entity_poly.pdbx_seq_one_letter_code
_entity_poly.pdbx_strand_id
1 'polypeptide(L)'
;MVEAPLPPPNTVAVAAVAEGRPAIMAELHDAITRQGLSLVDLTWEQQRLHESRRWSVVEMLGAVDFTKLSDSDRHLVWNAGRAELTTKPGADRLERLADLECRRWLEKDATVAAIMQACGTWSRYWNEEEAHHETAFNRLSTVMRLEPVSNATFIEFRKVFPDDDMLRTLTLLAISEIVAAVNYGQCAAIIQDPGLRALFKQVAADEIQHMTYFISFAKALVDSGAYKAKEAFAVAHLFLRDGGEVHGSKRERVEARGTHVNWWDHLEHREGMYTPDALHKKEQLIFHALKRITGITVDSREGVEDTWMDLVGC
;
A
#
# COMPACT_ATOMS: atom_id res chain seq x y z
N MET A 1 -44.53 -37.16 37.69
CA MET A 1 -44.39 -36.04 36.73
C MET A 1 -42.90 -35.90 36.46
N VAL A 2 -42.49 -36.26 35.26
CA VAL A 2 -41.08 -36.23 34.81
C VAL A 2 -40.98 -35.02 33.88
N GLU A 3 -40.13 -34.05 34.23
CA GLU A 3 -39.84 -32.89 33.38
C GLU A 3 -39.18 -33.35 32.09
N ALA A 4 -39.73 -32.89 30.96
CA ALA A 4 -39.12 -33.11 29.65
C ALA A 4 -37.89 -32.20 29.50
N PRO A 5 -36.78 -32.69 28.89
CA PRO A 5 -35.58 -31.89 28.71
C PRO A 5 -35.80 -30.80 27.66
N LEU A 6 -35.24 -29.63 27.92
CA LEU A 6 -35.22 -28.51 26.97
C LEU A 6 -34.51 -28.90 25.66
N PRO A 7 -34.98 -28.39 24.50
CA PRO A 7 -34.33 -28.65 23.23
C PRO A 7 -32.93 -28.00 23.21
N PRO A 8 -31.95 -28.60 22.51
CA PRO A 8 -30.62 -28.03 22.41
C PRO A 8 -30.67 -26.68 21.67
N PRO A 9 -29.74 -25.76 21.98
CA PRO A 9 -29.65 -24.49 21.28
C PRO A 9 -29.41 -24.73 19.79
N ASN A 10 -30.21 -24.05 18.96
CA ASN A 10 -30.05 -24.02 17.51
C ASN A 10 -28.59 -23.76 17.16
N THR A 11 -27.91 -24.78 16.65
CA THR A 11 -26.68 -24.64 15.90
C THR A 11 -27.01 -23.89 14.62
N VAL A 12 -26.82 -22.56 14.65
CA VAL A 12 -26.62 -21.80 13.42
C VAL A 12 -25.41 -22.44 12.77
N ALA A 13 -25.64 -23.15 11.67
CA ALA A 13 -24.58 -23.70 10.85
C ALA A 13 -23.71 -22.52 10.41
N VAL A 14 -22.57 -22.34 11.07
CA VAL A 14 -21.46 -21.57 10.54
C VAL A 14 -21.12 -22.30 9.25
N ALA A 15 -21.55 -21.72 8.12
CA ALA A 15 -21.22 -22.24 6.82
C ALA A 15 -19.70 -22.27 6.76
N ALA A 16 -19.12 -23.46 6.82
CA ALA A 16 -17.70 -23.66 6.60
C ALA A 16 -17.39 -23.06 5.23
N VAL A 17 -16.68 -21.94 5.21
CA VAL A 17 -16.17 -21.34 3.99
C VAL A 17 -15.30 -22.41 3.36
N ALA A 18 -15.74 -22.97 2.22
CA ALA A 18 -14.96 -23.94 1.47
C ALA A 18 -13.59 -23.30 1.19
N GLU A 19 -12.50 -23.91 1.69
CA GLU A 19 -11.17 -23.30 1.66
C GLU A 19 -10.62 -23.20 0.23
N GLY A 20 -11.05 -22.16 -0.48
CA GLY A 20 -10.45 -21.71 -1.73
C GLY A 20 -9.08 -21.07 -1.49
N ARG A 21 -8.43 -20.68 -2.59
CA ARG A 21 -7.18 -19.91 -2.54
C ARG A 21 -7.45 -18.60 -1.77
N PRO A 22 -6.64 -18.24 -0.75
CA PRO A 22 -6.84 -17.01 -0.01
C PRO A 22 -6.74 -15.80 -0.94
N ALA A 23 -7.58 -14.80 -0.69
CA ALA A 23 -7.71 -13.63 -1.55
C ALA A 23 -8.06 -12.39 -0.74
N ILE A 24 -7.66 -11.22 -1.26
CA ILE A 24 -8.06 -9.93 -0.68
C ILE A 24 -9.57 -9.79 -0.84
N MET A 25 -10.27 -9.56 0.26
CA MET A 25 -11.69 -9.23 0.23
C MET A 25 -11.89 -7.83 -0.33
N ALA A 26 -12.21 -7.72 -1.61
CA ALA A 26 -12.41 -6.45 -2.29
C ALA A 26 -13.69 -5.70 -1.86
N GLU A 27 -14.75 -6.45 -1.51
CA GLU A 27 -16.06 -5.91 -1.12
C GLU A 27 -16.25 -6.02 0.40
N LEU A 28 -15.34 -5.40 1.17
CA LEU A 28 -15.25 -5.58 2.62
C LEU A 28 -16.52 -5.11 3.37
N HIS A 29 -17.11 -3.98 2.97
CA HIS A 29 -18.35 -3.48 3.57
C HIS A 29 -19.51 -4.46 3.40
N ASP A 30 -19.71 -4.98 2.18
CA ASP A 30 -20.74 -5.97 1.89
C ASP A 30 -20.49 -7.30 2.60
N ALA A 31 -19.23 -7.70 2.76
CA ALA A 31 -18.89 -8.91 3.50
C ALA A 31 -19.29 -8.84 4.98
N ILE A 32 -19.11 -7.68 5.63
CA ILE A 32 -19.56 -7.47 7.02
C ILE A 32 -21.09 -7.39 7.08
N THR A 33 -21.70 -6.56 6.25
CA THR A 33 -23.12 -6.19 6.38
C THR A 33 -24.11 -7.18 5.77
N ARG A 34 -23.76 -7.83 4.66
CA ARG A 34 -24.65 -8.74 3.90
C ARG A 34 -24.29 -10.20 4.11
N GLN A 35 -23.00 -10.51 4.17
CA GLN A 35 -22.51 -11.88 4.35
C GLN A 35 -22.33 -12.25 5.82
N GLY A 36 -22.32 -11.24 6.72
CA GLY A 36 -22.24 -11.45 8.17
C GLY A 36 -20.87 -11.92 8.65
N LEU A 37 -19.79 -11.64 7.92
CA LEU A 37 -18.45 -12.01 8.33
C LEU A 37 -18.01 -11.20 9.55
N SER A 38 -17.44 -11.88 10.53
CA SER A 38 -16.90 -11.29 11.75
C SER A 38 -15.49 -10.75 11.54
N LEU A 39 -15.01 -9.89 12.44
CA LEU A 39 -13.60 -9.47 12.46
C LEU A 39 -12.62 -10.65 12.50
N VAL A 40 -12.98 -11.75 13.17
CA VAL A 40 -12.16 -12.95 13.22
C VAL A 40 -12.03 -13.57 11.83
N ASP A 41 -13.14 -13.70 11.09
CA ASP A 41 -13.14 -14.23 9.73
C ASP A 41 -12.29 -13.36 8.78
N LEU A 42 -12.43 -12.03 8.90
CA LEU A 42 -11.66 -11.08 8.10
C LEU A 42 -10.16 -11.20 8.36
N THR A 43 -9.76 -11.19 9.63
CA THR A 43 -8.35 -11.28 10.02
C THR A 43 -7.76 -12.66 9.73
N TRP A 44 -8.59 -13.71 9.72
CA TRP A 44 -8.18 -15.04 9.29
C TRP A 44 -7.83 -15.09 7.81
N GLU A 45 -8.65 -14.50 6.93
CA GLU A 45 -8.32 -14.42 5.50
C GLU A 45 -7.08 -13.56 5.23
N GLN A 46 -6.88 -12.48 6.00
CA GLN A 46 -5.66 -11.68 5.95
C GLN A 46 -4.43 -12.51 6.33
N GLN A 47 -4.50 -13.27 7.44
CA GLN A 47 -3.43 -14.16 7.88
C GLN A 47 -3.13 -15.25 6.83
N ARG A 48 -4.15 -15.94 6.33
CA ARG A 48 -4.00 -16.98 5.30
C ARG A 48 -3.30 -16.43 4.05
N LEU A 49 -3.71 -15.24 3.58
CA LEU A 49 -3.09 -14.63 2.42
C LEU A 49 -1.63 -14.28 2.69
N HIS A 50 -1.34 -13.62 3.81
CA HIS A 50 0.01 -13.26 4.21
C HIS A 50 0.92 -14.50 4.30
N GLU A 51 0.49 -15.55 5.00
CA GLU A 51 1.25 -16.80 5.09
C GLU A 51 1.51 -17.45 3.74
N SER A 52 0.51 -17.47 2.85
CA SER A 52 0.64 -18.09 1.53
C SER A 52 1.64 -17.39 0.61
N ARG A 53 2.09 -16.18 1.00
CA ARG A 53 2.95 -15.30 0.20
C ARG A 53 4.28 -14.96 0.88
N ARG A 54 4.51 -15.45 2.10
CA ARG A 54 5.77 -15.20 2.81
C ARG A 54 6.98 -15.63 1.98
N TRP A 55 8.00 -14.80 2.02
CA TRP A 55 9.28 -15.03 1.37
C TRP A 55 10.43 -14.66 2.32
N SER A 56 11.61 -15.25 2.10
CA SER A 56 12.78 -15.03 2.95
C SER A 56 13.74 -14.05 2.32
N VAL A 57 14.05 -12.97 3.06
CA VAL A 57 15.12 -12.03 2.67
C VAL A 57 16.45 -12.78 2.49
N VAL A 58 16.78 -13.71 3.39
CA VAL A 58 18.05 -14.45 3.32
C VAL A 58 18.15 -15.28 2.05
N GLU A 59 17.06 -15.96 1.67
CA GLU A 59 17.02 -16.78 0.44
C GLU A 59 17.13 -15.91 -0.81
N MET A 60 16.38 -14.80 -0.87
CA MET A 60 16.43 -13.86 -2.00
C MET A 60 17.83 -13.26 -2.17
N LEU A 61 18.48 -12.86 -1.07
CA LEU A 61 19.85 -12.35 -1.10
C LEU A 61 20.86 -13.41 -1.53
N GLY A 62 20.70 -14.66 -1.09
CA GLY A 62 21.56 -15.78 -1.47
C GLY A 62 21.48 -16.15 -2.95
N ALA A 63 20.40 -15.76 -3.64
CA ALA A 63 20.20 -16.04 -5.06
C ALA A 63 20.88 -15.01 -5.99
N VAL A 64 21.37 -13.88 -5.48
CA VAL A 64 21.97 -12.80 -6.29
C VAL A 64 23.41 -13.15 -6.68
N ASP A 65 23.70 -13.17 -7.98
CA ASP A 65 25.06 -13.32 -8.49
C ASP A 65 25.75 -11.96 -8.66
N PHE A 66 26.51 -11.56 -7.64
CA PHE A 66 27.21 -10.26 -7.62
C PHE A 66 28.20 -10.06 -8.78
N THR A 67 28.65 -11.13 -9.44
CA THR A 67 29.58 -11.04 -10.58
C THR A 67 28.90 -10.63 -11.87
N LYS A 68 27.56 -10.75 -11.94
CA LYS A 68 26.74 -10.42 -13.12
C LYS A 68 26.05 -9.06 -13.03
N LEU A 69 26.23 -8.34 -11.93
CA LEU A 69 25.54 -7.07 -11.70
C LEU A 69 26.20 -5.93 -12.49
N SER A 70 25.39 -5.27 -13.31
CA SER A 70 25.78 -4.03 -13.98
C SER A 70 25.78 -2.84 -13.02
N ASP A 71 26.37 -1.72 -13.43
CA ASP A 71 26.29 -0.47 -12.68
C ASP A 71 24.85 0.04 -12.58
N SER A 72 24.03 -0.21 -13.61
CA SER A 72 22.60 0.11 -13.56
C SER A 72 21.88 -0.72 -12.50
N ASP A 73 22.17 -2.02 -12.35
CA ASP A 73 21.57 -2.85 -11.30
C ASP A 73 21.93 -2.34 -9.90
N ARG A 74 23.20 -1.96 -9.71
CA ARG A 74 23.69 -1.35 -8.45
C ARG A 74 22.99 -0.04 -8.15
N HIS A 75 22.80 0.81 -9.16
CA HIS A 75 22.08 2.07 -9.05
C HIS A 75 20.61 1.85 -8.62
N LEU A 76 19.93 0.88 -9.22
CA LEU A 76 18.56 0.54 -8.87
C LEU A 76 18.43 0.03 -7.44
N VAL A 77 19.32 -0.86 -7.01
CA VAL A 77 19.37 -1.35 -5.62
C VAL A 77 19.58 -0.21 -4.63
N TRP A 78 20.48 0.72 -4.96
CA TRP A 78 20.80 1.86 -4.10
C TRP A 78 19.61 2.81 -3.93
N ASN A 79 18.93 3.12 -5.03
CA ASN A 79 17.72 3.94 -5.03
C ASN A 79 16.57 3.25 -4.27
N ALA A 80 16.37 1.94 -4.49
CA ALA A 80 15.38 1.15 -3.77
C ALA A 80 15.67 1.09 -2.25
N GLY A 81 16.93 0.94 -1.83
CA GLY A 81 17.26 0.92 -0.40
C GLY A 81 16.88 2.22 0.33
N ARG A 82 17.01 3.36 -0.36
CA ARG A 82 16.64 4.69 0.17
C ARG A 82 15.14 4.92 0.16
N ALA A 83 14.45 4.43 -0.87
CA ALA A 83 13.00 4.47 -1.00
C ALA A 83 12.29 3.91 0.24
N GLU A 84 12.69 2.68 0.58
CA GLU A 84 12.09 1.85 1.61
C GLU A 84 12.30 2.38 3.04
N LEU A 85 13.10 3.43 3.23
CA LEU A 85 13.28 4.02 4.56
C LEU A 85 11.99 4.68 5.08
N THR A 86 11.11 5.08 4.17
CA THR A 86 9.90 5.86 4.46
C THR A 86 8.64 5.02 4.65
N THR A 87 8.66 3.73 4.33
CA THR A 87 7.46 2.87 4.35
C THR A 87 7.03 2.49 5.76
N LYS A 88 7.96 2.12 6.65
CA LYS A 88 7.63 1.80 8.06
C LYS A 88 6.98 2.94 8.86
N PRO A 89 7.47 4.20 8.80
CA PRO A 89 6.75 5.33 9.38
C PRO A 89 5.30 5.47 8.88
N GLY A 90 5.04 5.09 7.63
CA GLY A 90 3.70 5.01 7.06
C GLY A 90 2.84 3.93 7.72
N ALA A 91 3.39 2.75 7.97
CA ALA A 91 2.71 1.66 8.68
C ALA A 91 2.39 2.01 10.13
N ASP A 92 3.35 2.55 10.88
CA ASP A 92 3.17 2.98 12.26
C ASP A 92 2.07 4.06 12.37
N ARG A 93 2.03 5.00 11.41
CA ARG A 93 0.97 5.99 11.30
C ARG A 93 -0.39 5.35 11.07
N LEU A 94 -0.47 4.45 10.10
CA LEU A 94 -1.73 3.82 9.71
C LEU A 94 -2.32 3.01 10.86
N GLU A 95 -1.51 2.22 11.57
CA GLU A 95 -1.98 1.45 12.73
C GLU A 95 -2.59 2.37 13.79
N ARG A 96 -1.87 3.44 14.15
CA ARG A 96 -2.32 4.40 15.17
C ARG A 96 -3.58 5.15 14.74
N LEU A 97 -3.65 5.59 13.48
CA LEU A 97 -4.82 6.28 12.93
C LEU A 97 -6.03 5.33 12.89
N ALA A 98 -5.82 4.07 12.51
CA ALA A 98 -6.88 3.07 12.46
C ALA A 98 -7.45 2.74 13.85
N ASP A 99 -6.61 2.65 14.89
CA ASP A 99 -7.07 2.48 16.27
C ASP A 99 -7.89 3.69 16.76
N LEU A 100 -7.41 4.92 16.47
CA LEU A 100 -8.12 6.15 16.83
C LEU A 100 -9.49 6.22 16.13
N GLU A 101 -9.53 5.93 14.83
CA GLU A 101 -10.76 5.91 14.04
C GLU A 101 -11.72 4.80 14.47
N CYS A 102 -11.21 3.60 14.75
CA CYS A 102 -12.00 2.49 15.28
C CYS A 102 -12.76 2.93 16.55
N ARG A 103 -12.06 3.51 17.53
CA ARG A 103 -12.68 4.00 18.76
C ARG A 103 -13.66 5.14 18.51
N ARG A 104 -13.37 6.05 17.58
CA ARG A 104 -14.25 7.16 17.20
C ARG A 104 -15.59 6.69 16.62
N TRP A 105 -15.57 5.57 15.91
CA TRP A 105 -16.74 5.00 15.22
C TRP A 105 -17.46 3.92 16.02
N LEU A 106 -16.83 3.31 17.03
CA LEU A 106 -17.35 2.15 17.74
C LEU A 106 -18.80 2.31 18.24
N GLU A 107 -19.15 3.49 18.75
CA GLU A 107 -20.50 3.79 19.28
C GLU A 107 -21.45 4.40 18.24
N LYS A 108 -20.96 4.72 17.03
CA LYS A 108 -21.73 5.41 15.97
C LYS A 108 -22.10 4.48 14.83
N ASP A 109 -21.13 3.66 14.40
CA ASP A 109 -21.27 2.70 13.32
C ASP A 109 -20.28 1.55 13.55
N ALA A 110 -20.81 0.43 14.03
CA ALA A 110 -20.02 -0.77 14.33
C ALA A 110 -19.37 -1.38 13.07
N THR A 111 -19.97 -1.21 11.88
CA THR A 111 -19.41 -1.68 10.62
C THR A 111 -18.17 -0.87 10.25
N VAL A 112 -18.25 0.46 10.33
CA VAL A 112 -17.10 1.33 10.07
C VAL A 112 -15.98 1.05 11.08
N ALA A 113 -16.32 0.90 12.36
CA ALA A 113 -15.34 0.53 13.39
C ALA A 113 -14.65 -0.81 13.08
N ALA A 114 -15.41 -1.82 12.61
CA ALA A 114 -14.85 -3.10 12.19
C ALA A 114 -13.91 -2.96 10.98
N ILE A 115 -14.27 -2.15 9.98
CA ILE A 115 -13.39 -1.85 8.83
C ILE A 115 -12.06 -1.25 9.31
N MET A 116 -12.11 -0.26 10.22
CA MET A 116 -10.92 0.36 10.79
C MET A 116 -10.06 -0.65 11.56
N GLN A 117 -10.69 -1.49 12.37
CA GLN A 117 -9.99 -2.52 13.13
C GLN A 117 -9.32 -3.56 12.20
N ALA A 118 -9.99 -3.98 11.14
CA ALA A 118 -9.43 -4.90 10.15
C ALA A 118 -8.26 -4.26 9.39
N CYS A 119 -8.34 -2.96 9.06
CA CYS A 119 -7.25 -2.20 8.46
C CYS A 119 -6.03 -2.10 9.40
N GLY A 120 -6.26 -1.71 10.65
CA GLY A 120 -5.19 -1.60 11.66
C GLY A 120 -4.51 -2.94 11.93
N THR A 121 -5.27 -4.03 11.99
CA THR A 121 -4.69 -5.38 12.13
C THR A 121 -3.84 -5.76 10.92
N TRP A 122 -4.35 -5.56 9.69
CA TRP A 122 -3.60 -5.87 8.48
C TRP A 122 -2.33 -5.04 8.33
N SER A 123 -2.34 -3.78 8.78
CA SER A 123 -1.18 -2.89 8.69
C SER A 123 0.08 -3.45 9.37
N ARG A 124 -0.06 -4.40 10.30
CA ARG A 124 1.07 -5.09 10.93
C ARG A 124 1.74 -6.09 9.99
N TYR A 125 0.96 -6.80 9.17
CA TYR A 125 1.50 -7.66 8.11
C TYR A 125 2.17 -6.82 7.03
N TRP A 126 1.54 -5.71 6.65
CA TRP A 126 2.16 -4.74 5.75
C TRP A 126 3.51 -4.26 6.31
N ASN A 127 3.59 -3.86 7.58
CA ASN A 127 4.86 -3.45 8.19
C ASN A 127 5.94 -4.55 8.20
N GLU A 128 5.54 -5.83 8.38
CA GLU A 128 6.45 -6.98 8.25
C GLU A 128 6.97 -7.11 6.81
N GLU A 129 6.07 -7.04 5.82
CA GLU A 129 6.40 -7.11 4.39
C GLU A 129 7.35 -5.98 3.97
N GLU A 130 7.06 -4.73 4.36
CA GLU A 130 7.91 -3.55 4.13
C GLU A 130 9.29 -3.68 4.81
N ALA A 131 9.35 -4.33 5.98
CA ALA A 131 10.62 -4.61 6.63
C ALA A 131 11.52 -5.54 5.81
N HIS A 132 10.93 -6.47 5.05
CA HIS A 132 11.68 -7.32 4.12
C HIS A 132 12.24 -6.51 2.96
N HIS A 133 11.46 -5.60 2.39
CA HIS A 133 11.86 -4.76 1.25
C HIS A 133 13.05 -3.88 1.65
N GLU A 134 12.89 -3.12 2.72
CA GLU A 134 13.92 -2.24 3.27
C GLU A 134 15.21 -3.01 3.58
N THR A 135 15.08 -4.14 4.28
CA THR A 135 16.24 -4.94 4.70
C THR A 135 16.96 -5.53 3.50
N ALA A 136 16.23 -6.07 2.51
CA ALA A 136 16.82 -6.68 1.33
C ALA A 136 17.67 -5.65 0.55
N PHE A 137 17.11 -4.49 0.20
CA PHE A 137 17.82 -3.51 -0.61
C PHE A 137 18.97 -2.82 0.14
N ASN A 138 18.79 -2.47 1.42
CA ASN A 138 19.86 -1.86 2.21
C ASN A 138 21.00 -2.85 2.49
N ARG A 139 20.69 -4.14 2.69
CA ARG A 139 21.70 -5.17 2.84
C ARG A 139 22.46 -5.40 1.53
N LEU A 140 21.78 -5.46 0.40
CA LEU A 140 22.43 -5.56 -0.92
C LEU A 140 23.37 -4.38 -1.15
N SER A 141 22.92 -3.15 -0.88
CA SER A 141 23.75 -1.95 -1.00
C SER A 141 25.03 -2.04 -0.16
N THR A 142 24.91 -2.56 1.06
CA THR A 142 26.06 -2.79 1.96
C THR A 142 27.03 -3.83 1.40
N VAL A 143 26.53 -4.98 0.95
CA VAL A 143 27.37 -6.08 0.42
C VAL A 143 28.07 -5.66 -0.87
N MET A 144 27.39 -4.86 -1.70
CA MET A 144 27.94 -4.27 -2.93
C MET A 144 28.89 -3.09 -2.68
N ARG A 145 29.06 -2.66 -1.42
CA ARG A 145 29.88 -1.51 -1.01
C ARG A 145 29.47 -0.20 -1.70
N LEU A 146 28.17 -0.01 -1.88
CA LEU A 146 27.61 1.25 -2.37
C LEU A 146 27.65 2.32 -1.28
N GLU A 147 27.38 3.57 -1.66
CA GLU A 147 27.36 4.67 -0.69
C GLU A 147 26.32 4.39 0.41
N PRO A 148 26.75 4.31 1.69
CA PRO A 148 25.86 3.98 2.78
C PRO A 148 24.85 5.10 3.04
N VAL A 149 23.68 4.74 3.56
CA VAL A 149 22.75 5.71 4.14
C VAL A 149 23.34 6.18 5.47
N SER A 150 23.54 7.50 5.63
CA SER A 150 24.05 8.05 6.89
C SER A 150 23.03 7.91 8.02
N ASN A 151 23.48 7.82 9.28
CA ASN A 151 22.57 7.81 10.43
C ASN A 151 21.63 9.03 10.44
N ALA A 152 22.14 10.20 10.04
CA ALA A 152 21.33 11.42 9.98
C ALA A 152 20.22 11.31 8.92
N THR A 153 20.55 10.79 7.73
CA THR A 153 19.56 10.52 6.67
C THR A 153 18.54 9.49 7.13
N PHE A 154 19.00 8.40 7.76
CA PHE A 154 18.10 7.36 8.26
C PHE A 154 17.11 7.91 9.29
N ILE A 155 17.58 8.71 10.26
CA ILE A 155 16.71 9.34 11.27
C ILE A 155 15.73 10.32 10.64
N GLU A 156 16.20 11.15 9.70
CA GLU A 156 15.35 12.13 9.02
C GLU A 156 14.22 11.48 8.22
N PHE A 157 14.51 10.37 7.55
CA PHE A 157 13.56 9.67 6.67
C PHE A 157 12.57 8.80 7.46
N ARG A 158 12.80 8.63 8.78
CA ARG A 158 11.88 7.95 9.71
C ARG A 158 10.81 8.86 10.30
N LYS A 159 10.74 10.13 9.88
CA LYS A 159 9.69 11.04 10.32
C LYS A 159 8.31 10.55 9.84
N VAL A 160 7.38 10.53 10.77
CA VAL A 160 6.00 10.09 10.53
C VAL A 160 5.20 11.22 9.90
N PHE A 161 4.41 10.91 8.87
CA PHE A 161 3.48 11.87 8.27
C PHE A 161 2.44 12.35 9.31
N PRO A 162 1.98 13.61 9.23
CA PRO A 162 0.91 14.07 10.10
C PRO A 162 -0.38 13.26 9.86
N ASP A 163 -1.22 13.11 10.88
CA ASP A 163 -2.53 12.49 10.71
C ASP A 163 -3.40 13.32 9.76
N ASP A 164 -4.25 12.64 9.01
CA ASP A 164 -5.24 13.22 8.11
C ASP A 164 -6.50 12.33 8.16
N ASP A 165 -7.53 12.71 7.41
CA ASP A 165 -8.69 11.88 7.15
C ASP A 165 -8.29 10.46 6.69
N MET A 166 -8.98 9.45 7.19
CA MET A 166 -8.64 8.06 6.89
C MET A 166 -8.79 7.73 5.40
N LEU A 167 -9.82 8.23 4.73
CA LEU A 167 -10.00 7.98 3.30
C LEU A 167 -8.88 8.65 2.49
N ARG A 168 -8.46 9.86 2.87
CA ARG A 168 -7.28 10.50 2.25
C ARG A 168 -6.00 9.69 2.48
N THR A 169 -5.80 9.20 3.70
CA THR A 169 -4.65 8.37 4.06
C THR A 169 -4.60 7.09 3.25
N LEU A 170 -5.70 6.33 3.19
CA LEU A 170 -5.75 5.08 2.42
C LEU A 170 -5.60 5.32 0.92
N THR A 171 -6.16 6.43 0.41
CA THR A 171 -6.00 6.80 -1.01
C THR A 171 -4.55 7.18 -1.33
N LEU A 172 -3.90 7.93 -0.45
CA LEU A 172 -2.49 8.29 -0.59
C LEU A 172 -1.61 7.04 -0.62
N LEU A 173 -1.83 6.12 0.32
CA LEU A 173 -1.09 4.85 0.37
C LEU A 173 -1.36 4.02 -0.88
N ALA A 174 -2.61 3.85 -1.30
CA ALA A 174 -2.94 3.15 -2.54
C ALA A 174 -2.20 3.72 -3.77
N ILE A 175 -2.14 5.05 -3.90
CA ILE A 175 -1.42 5.68 -5.01
C ILE A 175 0.11 5.52 -4.87
N SER A 176 0.65 5.64 -3.66
CA SER A 176 2.08 5.39 -3.41
C SER A 176 2.48 3.97 -3.82
N GLU A 177 1.67 2.97 -3.44
CA GLU A 177 1.88 1.57 -3.82
C GLU A 177 1.75 1.33 -5.33
N ILE A 178 0.84 2.04 -6.02
CA ILE A 178 0.77 2.01 -7.49
C ILE A 178 2.10 2.48 -8.11
N VAL A 179 2.66 3.57 -7.59
CA VAL A 179 3.93 4.11 -8.11
C VAL A 179 5.07 3.13 -7.85
N ALA A 180 5.13 2.52 -6.65
CA ALA A 180 6.11 1.51 -6.29
C ALA A 180 6.00 0.25 -7.15
N ALA A 181 4.80 -0.32 -7.27
CA ALA A 181 4.53 -1.49 -8.11
C ALA A 181 5.00 -1.30 -9.55
N VAL A 182 4.68 -0.14 -10.15
CA VAL A 182 5.09 0.18 -11.53
C VAL A 182 6.61 0.30 -11.62
N ASN A 183 7.23 1.04 -10.69
CA ASN A 183 8.67 1.27 -10.72
C ASN A 183 9.46 -0.03 -10.53
N TYR A 184 9.12 -0.83 -9.51
CA TYR A 184 9.78 -2.11 -9.27
C TYR A 184 9.53 -3.12 -10.40
N GLY A 185 8.33 -3.13 -10.98
CA GLY A 185 8.03 -3.94 -12.16
C GLY A 185 8.89 -3.56 -13.38
N GLN A 186 9.12 -2.26 -13.61
CA GLN A 186 9.99 -1.77 -14.67
C GLN A 186 11.46 -2.12 -14.42
N CYS A 187 11.94 -1.94 -13.20
CA CYS A 187 13.29 -2.36 -12.79
C CYS A 187 13.49 -3.87 -13.03
N ALA A 188 12.54 -4.70 -12.60
CA ALA A 188 12.57 -6.15 -12.83
C ALA A 188 12.67 -6.53 -14.32
N ALA A 189 12.08 -5.73 -15.21
CA ALA A 189 12.10 -6.04 -16.65
C ALA A 189 13.49 -5.88 -17.29
N ILE A 190 14.35 -5.03 -16.71
CA ILE A 190 15.67 -4.69 -17.30
C ILE A 190 16.84 -5.37 -16.57
N ILE A 191 16.67 -5.75 -15.30
CA ILE A 191 17.70 -6.44 -14.51
C ILE A 191 18.07 -7.76 -15.16
N GLN A 192 19.37 -8.01 -15.35
CA GLN A 192 19.87 -9.22 -16.01
C GLN A 192 20.10 -10.38 -15.04
N ASP A 193 20.57 -10.10 -13.83
CA ASP A 193 20.78 -11.14 -12.80
C ASP A 193 19.44 -11.78 -12.38
N PRO A 194 19.28 -13.11 -12.49
CA PRO A 194 18.03 -13.77 -12.16
C PRO A 194 17.60 -13.62 -10.70
N GLY A 195 18.55 -13.61 -9.75
CA GLY A 195 18.27 -13.46 -8.32
C GLY A 195 17.74 -12.07 -8.00
N LEU A 196 18.44 -11.03 -8.47
CA LEU A 196 18.02 -9.65 -8.30
C LEU A 196 16.70 -9.36 -9.01
N ARG A 197 16.51 -9.92 -10.21
CA ARG A 197 15.24 -9.84 -10.94
C ARG A 197 14.10 -10.45 -10.11
N ALA A 198 14.34 -11.61 -9.48
CA ALA A 198 13.34 -12.26 -8.65
C ALA A 198 12.96 -11.39 -7.44
N LEU A 199 13.94 -10.77 -6.78
CA LEU A 199 13.69 -9.84 -5.68
C LEU A 199 12.81 -8.66 -6.11
N PHE A 200 13.17 -7.96 -7.18
CA PHE A 200 12.37 -6.83 -7.67
C PHE A 200 10.95 -7.26 -8.12
N LYS A 201 10.80 -8.46 -8.70
CA LYS A 201 9.48 -9.02 -9.02
C LYS A 201 8.66 -9.33 -7.77
N GLN A 202 9.29 -9.86 -6.73
CA GLN A 202 8.62 -10.15 -5.47
C GLN A 202 8.12 -8.88 -4.81
N VAL A 203 8.99 -7.87 -4.67
CA VAL A 203 8.63 -6.56 -4.14
C VAL A 203 7.48 -5.95 -4.95
N ALA A 204 7.58 -5.88 -6.28
CA ALA A 204 6.50 -5.38 -7.12
C ALA A 204 5.17 -6.15 -6.93
N ALA A 205 5.23 -7.46 -6.67
CA ALA A 205 4.04 -8.26 -6.41
C ALA A 205 3.42 -7.95 -5.03
N ASP A 206 4.23 -7.62 -4.05
CA ASP A 206 3.79 -7.19 -2.72
C ASP A 206 3.13 -5.82 -2.80
N GLU A 207 3.70 -4.84 -3.52
CA GLU A 207 3.08 -3.52 -3.73
C GLU A 207 1.72 -3.61 -4.45
N ILE A 208 1.58 -4.55 -5.39
CA ILE A 208 0.29 -4.83 -6.05
C ILE A 208 -0.74 -5.33 -5.04
N GLN A 209 -0.32 -6.13 -4.06
CA GLN A 209 -1.18 -6.57 -2.97
C GLN A 209 -1.50 -5.40 -2.02
N HIS A 210 -0.50 -4.61 -1.61
CA HIS A 210 -0.68 -3.48 -0.72
C HIS A 210 -1.68 -2.48 -1.31
N MET A 211 -1.49 -2.06 -2.57
CA MET A 211 -2.45 -1.17 -3.24
C MET A 211 -3.87 -1.77 -3.26
N THR A 212 -4.01 -3.08 -3.41
CA THR A 212 -5.31 -3.74 -3.50
C THR A 212 -6.01 -3.76 -2.13
N TYR A 213 -5.26 -3.95 -1.05
CA TYR A 213 -5.77 -3.81 0.32
C TYR A 213 -6.20 -2.37 0.61
N PHE A 214 -5.35 -1.40 0.32
CA PHE A 214 -5.68 0.02 0.53
C PHE A 214 -6.92 0.45 -0.24
N ILE A 215 -7.04 0.02 -1.52
CA ILE A 215 -8.25 0.25 -2.33
C ILE A 215 -9.47 -0.40 -1.68
N SER A 216 -9.37 -1.63 -1.17
CA SER A 216 -10.50 -2.31 -0.50
C SER A 216 -10.96 -1.57 0.74
N PHE A 217 -10.04 -1.17 1.62
CA PHE A 217 -10.39 -0.40 2.81
C PHE A 217 -11.00 0.96 2.44
N ALA A 218 -10.38 1.70 1.52
CA ALA A 218 -10.89 3.00 1.07
C ALA A 218 -12.28 2.88 0.45
N LYS A 219 -12.51 1.85 -0.39
CA LYS A 219 -13.81 1.53 -0.97
C LYS A 219 -14.85 1.29 0.12
N ALA A 220 -14.54 0.46 1.11
CA ALA A 220 -15.47 0.13 2.19
C ALA A 220 -15.88 1.37 3.01
N LEU A 221 -14.97 2.34 3.19
CA LEU A 221 -15.28 3.62 3.81
C LEU A 221 -16.23 4.48 2.97
N VAL A 222 -16.07 4.50 1.65
CA VAL A 222 -17.00 5.21 0.75
C VAL A 222 -18.36 4.50 0.71
N ASP A 223 -18.38 3.16 0.58
CA ASP A 223 -19.60 2.36 0.50
C ASP A 223 -20.45 2.46 1.77
N SER A 224 -19.83 2.60 2.96
CA SER A 224 -20.54 2.86 4.21
C SER A 224 -21.24 4.23 4.27
N GLY A 225 -20.87 5.16 3.38
CA GLY A 225 -21.38 6.54 3.36
C GLY A 225 -20.77 7.47 4.43
N ALA A 226 -19.95 6.93 5.34
CA ALA A 226 -19.27 7.67 6.39
C ALA A 226 -18.21 8.64 5.85
N TYR A 227 -17.56 8.27 4.74
CA TYR A 227 -16.56 9.09 4.06
C TYR A 227 -17.03 9.49 2.67
N LYS A 228 -16.60 10.66 2.19
CA LYS A 228 -17.07 11.23 0.91
C LYS A 228 -16.04 11.00 -0.19
N ALA A 229 -16.50 10.56 -1.36
CA ALA A 229 -15.65 10.27 -2.52
C ALA A 229 -14.71 11.44 -2.90
N LYS A 230 -15.13 12.69 -2.66
CA LYS A 230 -14.32 13.89 -2.90
C LYS A 230 -12.93 13.84 -2.24
N GLU A 231 -12.80 13.14 -1.12
CA GLU A 231 -11.53 13.04 -0.40
C GLU A 231 -10.52 12.16 -1.15
N ALA A 232 -10.98 11.10 -1.82
CA ALA A 232 -10.11 10.30 -2.69
C ALA A 232 -9.68 11.10 -3.93
N PHE A 233 -10.61 11.86 -4.52
CA PHE A 233 -10.32 12.74 -5.66
C PHE A 233 -9.35 13.87 -5.32
N ALA A 234 -9.45 14.47 -4.13
CA ALA A 234 -8.51 15.49 -3.66
C ALA A 234 -7.07 14.98 -3.63
N VAL A 235 -6.88 13.75 -3.11
CA VAL A 235 -5.55 13.12 -3.08
C VAL A 235 -5.08 12.76 -4.48
N ALA A 236 -5.94 12.20 -5.34
CA ALA A 236 -5.56 11.89 -6.71
C ALA A 236 -5.16 13.14 -7.50
N HIS A 237 -5.86 14.27 -7.34
CA HIS A 237 -5.50 15.54 -7.95
C HIS A 237 -4.11 16.01 -7.48
N LEU A 238 -3.81 15.95 -6.17
CA LEU A 238 -2.48 16.28 -5.64
C LEU A 238 -1.35 15.50 -6.34
N PHE A 239 -1.60 14.22 -6.61
CA PHE A 239 -0.63 13.36 -7.28
C PHE A 239 -0.51 13.62 -8.78
N LEU A 240 -1.63 13.84 -9.46
CA LEU A 240 -1.73 13.86 -10.92
C LEU A 240 -1.56 15.23 -11.58
N ARG A 241 -1.76 16.33 -10.82
CA ARG A 241 -1.58 17.70 -11.33
C ARG A 241 -0.19 17.91 -11.91
N ASP A 242 -0.02 18.95 -12.72
CA ASP A 242 1.30 19.29 -13.24
C ASP A 242 2.31 19.55 -12.10
N GLY A 243 3.50 18.95 -12.21
CA GLY A 243 4.48 18.92 -11.12
C GLY A 243 4.01 18.20 -9.84
N GLY A 244 2.94 17.40 -9.91
CA GLY A 244 2.41 16.62 -8.80
C GLY A 244 3.30 15.45 -8.37
N GLU A 245 2.85 14.70 -7.37
CA GLU A 245 3.68 13.66 -6.73
C GLU A 245 4.11 12.52 -7.66
N VAL A 246 3.34 12.20 -8.70
CA VAL A 246 3.75 11.17 -9.69
C VAL A 246 5.02 11.56 -10.45
N HIS A 247 5.35 12.85 -10.46
CA HIS A 247 6.53 13.41 -11.10
C HIS A 247 7.74 13.55 -10.16
N GLY A 248 7.64 13.18 -8.88
CA GLY A 248 8.58 13.54 -7.80
C GLY A 248 10.06 13.70 -8.22
N SER A 249 10.69 12.61 -8.65
CA SER A 249 12.12 12.59 -9.01
C SER A 249 12.50 13.49 -10.20
N LYS A 250 11.52 13.84 -11.02
CA LYS A 250 11.66 14.69 -12.21
C LYS A 250 11.26 16.15 -11.96
N ARG A 251 10.83 16.50 -10.76
CA ARG A 251 10.50 17.89 -10.43
C ARG A 251 11.75 18.74 -10.47
N GLU A 252 11.61 19.97 -10.98
CA GLU A 252 12.71 20.94 -10.94
C GLU A 252 13.14 21.28 -9.50
N ARG A 253 12.22 21.16 -8.55
CA ARG A 253 12.43 21.48 -7.14
C ARG A 253 11.72 20.46 -6.25
N VAL A 254 12.45 19.97 -5.25
CA VAL A 254 11.89 19.19 -4.15
C VAL A 254 10.93 20.05 -3.33
N GLU A 255 9.75 19.54 -3.04
CA GLU A 255 8.80 20.23 -2.15
C GLU A 255 9.24 20.09 -0.68
N ALA A 256 9.45 21.22 0.00
CA ALA A 256 9.77 21.22 1.43
C ALA A 256 8.48 21.14 2.27
N ARG A 257 8.30 20.02 2.99
CA ARG A 257 7.05 19.73 3.71
C ARG A 257 7.15 19.89 5.23
N GLY A 258 8.35 20.02 5.77
CA GLY A 258 8.65 20.23 7.19
C GLY A 258 8.32 19.05 8.13
N THR A 259 7.46 18.12 7.71
CA THR A 259 6.93 17.02 8.54
C THR A 259 7.44 15.66 8.11
N HIS A 260 7.69 15.46 6.82
CA HIS A 260 8.15 14.20 6.25
C HIS A 260 8.99 14.45 5.00
N VAL A 261 9.69 13.42 4.57
CA VAL A 261 10.44 13.39 3.31
C VAL A 261 9.64 12.55 2.32
N ASN A 262 9.32 13.12 1.15
CA ASN A 262 8.87 12.31 0.03
C ASN A 262 10.12 11.77 -0.69
N TRP A 263 10.41 10.48 -0.51
CA TRP A 263 11.60 9.88 -1.09
C TRP A 263 11.60 9.88 -2.62
N TRP A 264 10.43 9.89 -3.27
CA TRP A 264 10.33 9.92 -4.72
C TRP A 264 11.09 11.12 -5.29
N ASP A 265 11.11 12.25 -4.57
CA ASP A 265 11.85 13.45 -4.94
C ASP A 265 13.37 13.32 -4.84
N HIS A 266 13.85 12.32 -4.10
CA HIS A 266 15.27 12.12 -3.78
C HIS A 266 15.90 10.95 -4.53
N LEU A 267 15.16 10.36 -5.48
CA LEU A 267 15.71 9.38 -6.39
C LEU A 267 16.78 10.02 -7.28
N GLU A 268 17.95 9.38 -7.34
CA GLU A 268 19.04 9.91 -8.13
C GLU A 268 18.92 9.48 -9.60
N HIS A 269 19.04 10.46 -10.50
CA HIS A 269 19.14 10.25 -11.94
C HIS A 269 20.59 10.43 -12.39
N ARG A 270 21.23 9.35 -12.82
CA ARG A 270 22.58 9.37 -13.38
C ARG A 270 22.54 9.12 -14.87
N GLU A 271 23.32 9.88 -15.64
CA GLU A 271 23.47 9.67 -17.07
C GLU A 271 23.92 8.23 -17.36
N GLY A 272 23.29 7.57 -18.32
CA GLY A 272 23.57 6.18 -18.67
C GLY A 272 22.97 5.12 -17.74
N MET A 273 22.31 5.50 -16.64
CA MET A 273 21.63 4.57 -15.73
C MET A 273 20.13 4.50 -15.99
N TYR A 274 19.54 3.31 -15.82
CA TYR A 274 18.10 3.16 -15.97
C TYR A 274 17.33 3.91 -14.88
N THR A 275 16.22 4.54 -15.28
CA THR A 275 15.25 5.17 -14.39
C THR A 275 13.85 4.69 -14.79
N PRO A 276 13.05 4.16 -13.85
CA PRO A 276 11.66 3.79 -14.15
C PRO A 276 10.80 5.04 -14.37
N ASP A 277 10.08 5.06 -15.48
CA ASP A 277 9.38 6.25 -15.98
C ASP A 277 8.10 5.92 -16.77
N ALA A 278 7.29 4.99 -16.27
CA ALA A 278 5.99 4.70 -16.88
C ALA A 278 4.87 5.61 -16.32
N LEU A 279 4.99 6.93 -16.50
CA LEU A 279 3.98 7.91 -16.04
C LEU A 279 2.57 7.55 -16.49
N HIS A 280 2.39 7.27 -17.79
CA HIS A 280 1.08 6.90 -18.33
C HIS A 280 0.48 5.66 -17.65
N LYS A 281 1.32 4.66 -17.31
CA LYS A 281 0.84 3.46 -16.62
C LYS A 281 0.42 3.77 -15.18
N LYS A 282 1.15 4.64 -14.49
CA LYS A 282 0.81 5.10 -13.13
C LYS A 282 -0.54 5.81 -13.14
N GLU A 283 -0.75 6.74 -14.07
CA GLU A 283 -2.02 7.47 -14.24
C GLU A 283 -3.19 6.53 -14.46
N GLN A 284 -3.07 5.60 -15.43
CA GLN A 284 -4.12 4.62 -15.70
C GLN A 284 -4.50 3.79 -14.47
N LEU A 285 -3.52 3.39 -13.67
CA LEU A 285 -3.76 2.64 -12.43
C LEU A 285 -4.41 3.50 -11.35
N ILE A 286 -4.05 4.79 -11.25
CA ILE A 286 -4.69 5.75 -10.34
C ILE A 286 -6.16 5.95 -10.73
N PHE A 287 -6.46 6.15 -12.02
CA PHE A 287 -7.85 6.25 -12.50
C PHE A 287 -8.65 4.98 -12.19
N HIS A 288 -8.05 3.81 -12.38
CA HIS A 288 -8.67 2.54 -12.04
C HIS A 288 -8.91 2.40 -10.53
N ALA A 289 -7.95 2.84 -9.69
CA ALA A 289 -8.10 2.86 -8.24
C ALA A 289 -9.25 3.79 -7.81
N LEU A 290 -9.34 5.01 -8.36
CA LEU A 290 -10.45 5.92 -8.12
C LEU A 290 -11.80 5.28 -8.46
N LYS A 291 -11.90 4.64 -9.63
CA LYS A 291 -13.11 3.91 -10.02
C LYS A 291 -13.48 2.81 -9.03
N ARG A 292 -12.50 2.04 -8.54
CA ARG A 292 -12.76 0.99 -7.55
C ARG A 292 -13.18 1.56 -6.20
N ILE A 293 -12.54 2.63 -5.74
CA ILE A 293 -12.84 3.26 -4.45
C ILE A 293 -14.21 3.93 -4.47
N THR A 294 -14.54 4.64 -5.55
CA THR A 294 -15.67 5.60 -5.58
C THR A 294 -16.83 5.17 -6.48
N GLY A 295 -16.61 4.23 -7.38
CA GLY A 295 -17.55 3.90 -8.46
C GLY A 295 -17.54 4.89 -9.64
N ILE A 296 -16.83 6.02 -9.52
CA ILE A 296 -16.81 7.09 -10.52
C ILE A 296 -15.69 6.85 -11.52
N THR A 297 -15.99 6.92 -12.82
CA THR A 297 -14.99 6.70 -13.88
C THR A 297 -14.43 8.03 -14.36
N VAL A 298 -13.10 8.09 -14.45
CA VAL A 298 -12.31 9.17 -15.04
C VAL A 298 -11.18 8.56 -15.88
N ASP A 299 -10.69 9.28 -16.88
CA ASP A 299 -9.68 8.80 -17.83
C ASP A 299 -8.56 9.82 -18.13
N SER A 300 -8.60 10.98 -17.45
CA SER A 300 -7.68 12.10 -17.65
C SER A 300 -7.42 12.85 -16.35
N ARG A 301 -6.35 13.64 -16.31
CA ARG A 301 -5.97 14.48 -15.16
C ARG A 301 -7.01 15.58 -14.94
N GLU A 302 -7.44 16.19 -16.04
CA GLU A 302 -8.51 17.19 -16.10
C GLU A 302 -9.82 16.58 -15.60
N GLY A 303 -10.18 15.37 -16.04
CA GLY A 303 -11.36 14.68 -15.54
C GLY A 303 -11.33 14.38 -14.04
N VAL A 304 -10.15 14.15 -13.46
CA VAL A 304 -9.99 14.03 -11.98
C VAL A 304 -10.26 15.37 -11.29
N GLU A 305 -9.73 16.46 -11.82
CA GLU A 305 -9.94 17.81 -11.27
C GLU A 305 -11.40 18.26 -11.39
N ASP A 306 -12.01 18.14 -12.58
CA ASP A 306 -13.41 18.49 -12.83
C ASP A 306 -14.34 17.72 -11.89
N THR A 307 -14.16 16.39 -11.80
CA THR A 307 -14.95 15.54 -10.90
C THR A 307 -14.74 15.93 -9.44
N TRP A 308 -13.53 16.30 -9.05
CA TRP A 308 -13.26 16.76 -7.69
C TRP A 308 -14.03 18.04 -7.37
N MET A 309 -13.97 19.03 -8.27
CA MET A 309 -14.64 20.32 -8.10
C MET A 309 -16.16 20.18 -8.04
N ASP A 310 -16.73 19.34 -8.91
CA ASP A 310 -18.16 18.99 -8.89
C ASP A 310 -18.58 18.39 -7.54
N LEU A 311 -17.77 17.46 -6.98
CA LEU A 311 -18.04 16.81 -5.70
C LEU A 311 -17.85 17.76 -4.49
N VAL A 312 -17.06 18.82 -4.64
CA VAL A 312 -16.94 19.89 -3.64
C VAL A 312 -18.13 20.85 -3.71
N GLY A 313 -18.77 20.98 -4.88
CA GLY A 313 -19.87 21.89 -5.14
C GLY A 313 -19.40 23.26 -5.64
N CYS A 314 -18.30 23.29 -6.40
CA CYS A 314 -17.73 24.48 -7.02
C CYS A 314 -17.97 24.49 -8.53
#